data_AF-A0A355R164-F1
#
_entry.id   AF-A0A355R164-F1
#
_cell.length_a   1.000
_cell.length_b   1.000
_cell.length_c   1.000
_cell.angle_alpha   90.00
_cell.angle_beta   90.00
_cell.angle_gamma   90.00
#
_symmetry.space_group_name_H-M   'P 1'
#
loop_
_entity.id
_entity.type
_entity.pdbx_description
1 polymer ?
#
loop_
_entity_poly.entity_id
_entity_poly.type
_entity_poly.pdbx_seq_one_letter_code
_entity_poly.pdbx_strand_id
1 'polypeptide(L)' 'MHSDAFDLKALIRPVVDFPKPGVIFRDITPLFQSPRGLRYVADQFIERYV' A
#
# COMPACT_ATOMS: atom_id res chain seq x y z
N MET A 1 -14.74 -12.16 13.07
CA MET A 1 -13.83 -11.21 13.75
C MET A 1 -13.39 -10.19 12.71
N HIS A 2 -14.00 -9.01 12.67
CA HIS A 2 -13.46 -7.90 11.85
C HIS A 2 -12.44 -7.16 12.72
N SER A 3 -11.30 -7.81 12.94
CA SER A 3 -10.17 -7.27 13.69
C SER A 3 -9.55 -6.12 12.91
N ASP A 4 -9.58 -4.91 13.49
CA ASP A 4 -8.84 -3.69 13.10
C ASP A 4 -8.30 -3.68 11.67
N ALA A 5 -9.10 -3.13 10.75
CA ALA A 5 -8.71 -2.97 9.35
C ALA A 5 -7.33 -2.27 9.29
N PHE A 6 -6.33 -2.99 8.80
CA PHE A 6 -5.01 -2.41 8.60
C PHE A 6 -5.12 -1.29 7.56
N ASP A 7 -4.86 -0.04 7.96
CA ASP A 7 -4.95 1.09 7.05
C ASP A 7 -3.77 1.11 6.07
N LEU A 8 -3.95 0.40 4.96
CA LEU A 8 -2.97 0.35 3.89
C LEU A 8 -2.75 1.71 3.23
N LYS A 9 -3.76 2.59 3.22
CA LYS A 9 -3.65 3.91 2.57
C LYS A 9 -2.67 4.82 3.30
N ALA A 10 -2.51 4.65 4.61
CA ALA A 10 -1.50 5.37 5.39
C ALA A 10 -0.05 5.11 4.92
N LEU A 11 0.19 4.02 4.17
CA LEU A 11 1.51 3.68 3.62
C LEU A 11 1.71 4.12 2.17
N ILE A 12 0.73 4.81 1.55
CA ILE A 12 0.81 5.29 0.17
C ILE A 12 0.99 6.81 0.19
N ARG A 13 2.16 7.29 -0.28
CA ARG A 13 2.47 8.72 -0.28
C ARG A 13 2.17 9.34 -1.66
N PRO A 14 1.45 10.47 -1.73
CA PRO A 14 1.33 11.22 -2.97
C PRO A 14 2.62 12.01 -3.24
N VAL A 15 3.14 11.90 -4.45
CA VAL A 15 4.23 12.73 -4.97
C VAL A 15 3.69 13.49 -6.18
N VAL A 16 3.51 14.80 -6.02
CA VAL A 16 2.93 15.68 -7.05
C VAL A 16 3.99 16.00 -8.10
N ASP A 17 3.55 16.12 -9.36
CA ASP A 17 4.35 16.47 -10.54
C ASP A 17 5.51 15.51 -10.86
N PHE A 18 5.36 14.23 -10.50
CA PHE A 18 6.35 13.19 -10.80
C PHE A 18 5.78 12.09 -11.72
N PRO A 19 6.51 11.65 -12.77
CA PRO A 19 7.83 12.14 -13.21
C PRO A 19 7.75 13.42 -14.06
N LYS A 20 6.55 13.95 -14.32
CA LYS A 20 6.31 15.16 -15.10
C LYS A 20 5.13 15.95 -14.52
N PRO A 21 5.02 17.26 -14.83
CA PRO A 21 3.92 18.10 -14.35
C PRO A 21 2.54 17.53 -14.68
N GLY A 22 1.60 17.67 -13.73
CA GLY A 22 0.22 17.19 -13.81
C GLY A 22 0.02 15.74 -13.40
N VAL A 23 1.08 15.01 -12.99
CA VAL A 23 0.99 13.61 -12.54
C VAL A 23 1.14 13.53 -11.02
N ILE A 24 0.24 12.82 -10.34
CA ILE A 24 0.41 12.45 -8.92
C ILE A 24 0.88 11.00 -8.87
N PHE A 25 2.17 10.80 -8.64
CA PHE A 25 2.73 9.48 -8.39
C PHE A 25 2.33 8.98 -7.01
N ARG A 26 1.95 7.69 -6.92
CA ARG A 26 1.59 7.03 -5.67
C ARG A 26 2.76 6.16 -5.25
N ASP A 27 3.60 6.71 -4.38
CA ASP A 27 4.74 5.98 -3.85
C ASP A 27 4.27 4.91 -2.85
N ILE A 28 4.46 3.65 -3.24
CA ILE A 28 4.17 2.46 -2.44
C ILE A 28 5.42 1.92 -1.74
N THR A 29 6.58 2.56 -1.88
CA THR A 29 7.82 2.12 -1.20
C THR A 29 7.64 1.96 0.32
N PRO A 30 6.90 2.82 1.05
CA PRO A 30 6.67 2.63 2.48
C PRO A 30 5.87 1.35 2.81
N LEU A 31 5.04 0.85 1.88
CA LEU A 31 4.34 -0.42 2.03
C LEU A 31 5.34 -1.58 2.07
N PHE A 32 6.30 -1.60 1.14
CA PHE A 32 7.33 -2.64 1.10
C PHE A 32 8.30 -2.58 2.28
N GLN A 33 8.53 -1.39 2.83
CA GLN A 33 9.36 -1.20 4.03
C GLN A 33 8.64 -1.60 5.33
N SER A 34 7.31 -1.74 5.31
CA SER A 34 6.51 -2.14 6.47
C SER A 34 6.37 -3.67 6.51
N PRO A 35 6.95 -4.38 7.50
CA PRO A 35 6.76 -5.83 7.60
C PRO A 35 5.29 -6.22 7.74
N ARG A 36 4.52 -5.43 8.52
CA ARG A 36 3.08 -5.63 8.69
C ARG A 36 2.31 -5.33 7.40
N GLY A 37 2.67 -4.27 6.69
CA GLY A 37 2.00 -3.89 5.44
C GLY A 37 2.22 -4.89 4.32
N LEU A 38 3.47 -5.33 4.14
CA LEU A 38 3.80 -6.34 3.15
C LEU A 38 3.11 -7.68 3.45
N ARG A 39 3.11 -8.11 4.73
CA ARG A 39 2.44 -9.34 5.15
C ARG A 39 0.95 -9.29 4.87
N TYR A 40 0.30 -8.20 5.27
CA TYR A 40 -1.13 -7.99 5.05
C TYR A 40 -1.51 -8.11 3.58
N VAL A 41 -0.80 -7.42 2.68
CA VAL A 41 -1.09 -7.48 1.24
C VAL A 41 -0.91 -8.89 0.68
N ALA A 42 0.17 -9.58 1.06
CA ALA A 42 0.39 -10.96 0.64
C ALA A 42 -0.72 -11.90 1.12
N ASP A 43 -1.17 -11.75 2.38
CA ASP A 43 -2.29 -12.54 2.91
C ASP A 43 -3.58 -12.31 2.14
N GLN A 44 -3.89 -11.05 1.79
CA GLN A 44 -5.09 -10.73 1.02
C GLN A 44 -5.06 -11.31 -0.40
N PHE A 45 -3.89 -11.40 -1.03
CA PHE A 45 -3.76 -12.09 -2.33
C PHE A 45 -3.94 -13.60 -2.21
N ILE A 46 -3.34 -14.22 -1.18
CA ILE A 46 -3.49 -15.65 -0.90
C ILE A 46 -4.96 -15.97 -0.63
N GLU A 47 -5.58 -15.29 0.33
CA GLU A 47 -6.98 -15.50 0.73
C GLU A 47 -7.95 -15.43 -0.46
N ARG A 48 -7.69 -14.56 -1.42
CA ARG A 48 -8.60 -14.35 -2.55
C ARG A 48 -8.37 -15.29 -3.74
N TYR A 49 -7.14 -15.73 -3.97
CA TYR A 49 -6.77 -16.36 -5.24
C TYR A 49 -6.06 -17.71 -5.12
N VAL A 50 -5.74 -18.18 -3.91
CA VAL A 50 -5.11 -19.48 -3.63
C VAL A 50 -6.05 -20.32 -2.78
#